data_AF-A0A6M1ZIC9-F1
#
_entry.id   AF-A0A6M1ZIC9-F1
#
_cell.length_a   1.000
_cell.length_b   1.000
_cell.length_c   1.000
_cell.angle_alpha   90.00
_cell.angle_beta   90.00
_cell.angle_gamma   90.00
#
_symmetry.space_group_name_H-M   'P 1'
#
loop_
_entity.id
_entity.type
_entity.pdbx_description
1 polymer ?
#
loop_
_entity_poly.entity_id
_entity_poly.type
_entity_poly.pdbx_seq_one_letter_code
_entity_poly.pdbx_strand_id
1 'polypeptide(L)'
;MFIAVLLFAIFLSLLENVPAFDGDFLEVIVIGGALLGTGVGFIIKSGGCTDGTEILAIIINRKFGFTVGQIILTINVFIFAVYGWIFKDWHIAVK
;
A
#
# COMPACT_ATOMS: atom_id res chain seq x y z
N MET A 1 -8.85 13.70 -10.08
CA MET A 1 -7.42 13.62 -9.70
C MET A 1 -7.02 14.77 -8.77
N PHE A 2 -7.08 16.04 -9.19
CA PHE A 2 -6.74 17.18 -8.32
C PHE A 2 -7.47 17.21 -6.96
N ILE A 3 -8.78 16.96 -6.96
CA ILE A 3 -9.59 16.91 -5.72
C ILE A 3 -9.11 15.78 -4.79
N ALA A 4 -8.79 14.61 -5.33
CA ALA A 4 -8.31 13.48 -4.53
C ALA A 4 -6.94 13.76 -3.90
N VAL A 5 -6.04 14.38 -4.67
CA VAL A 5 -4.71 14.79 -4.17
C VAL A 5 -4.84 15.86 -3.10
N LEU A 6 -5.71 16.86 -3.29
CA LEU A 6 -5.97 17.90 -2.30
C LEU A 6 -6.56 17.31 -1.01
N LEU A 7 -7.55 16.43 -1.11
CA LEU A 7 -8.13 15.76 0.05
C LEU A 7 -7.10 14.90 0.78
N PHE A 8 -6.30 14.11 0.05
CA PHE A 8 -5.22 13.32 0.64
C PHE A 8 -4.22 14.19 1.39
N ALA A 9 -3.78 15.31 0.79
CA ALA A 9 -2.85 16.24 1.40
C ALA A 9 -3.42 16.90 2.68
N ILE A 10 -4.69 17.32 2.66
CA ILE A 10 -5.36 17.90 3.83
C ILE A 10 -5.44 16.87 4.96
N PHE A 11 -5.90 15.65 4.66
CA PHE A 11 -5.97 14.59 5.67
C PHE A 11 -4.60 14.25 6.23
N LEU A 12 -3.56 14.19 5.38
CA LEU A 12 -2.21 13.90 5.81
C LEU A 12 -1.67 14.99 6.77
N SER A 13 -1.91 16.27 6.46
CA SER A 13 -1.52 17.38 7.35
C SER A 13 -2.29 17.39 8.68
N LEU A 14 -3.57 17.01 8.67
CA LEU A 14 -4.36 16.88 9.91
C LEU A 14 -3.86 15.73 10.79
N LEU A 15 -3.45 14.61 10.17
CA LEU A 15 -3.00 13.42 10.89
C LEU A 15 -1.53 13.49 11.31
N GLU A 16 -0.72 14.39 10.76
CA GLU A 16 0.71 14.54 11.08
C GLU A 16 0.98 14.78 12.57
N ASN A 17 0.05 15.44 13.27
CA ASN A 17 0.19 15.76 14.69
C ASN A 17 -0.37 14.68 15.62
N VAL A 18 -0.90 13.57 15.08
CA VAL A 18 -1.41 12.46 15.89
C VAL A 18 -0.22 11.60 16.33
N PRO A 19 -0.08 11.29 17.64
CA PRO A 19 1.00 10.43 18.11
C PRO A 19 0.90 9.04 17.48
N ALA A 20 2.06 8.42 17.24
CA ALA A 20 2.12 7.05 16.73
C ALA A 20 1.39 6.09 17.69
N PHE A 21 0.80 5.04 17.13
CA PHE A 21 0.10 4.04 17.93
C PHE A 21 1.12 3.22 18.75
N ASP A 22 1.04 3.34 20.08
CA ASP A 22 1.85 2.56 21.02
C ASP A 22 1.23 1.16 21.17
N GLY A 23 1.78 0.19 20.44
CA GLY A 23 1.39 -1.22 20.50
C GLY A 23 2.57 -2.14 20.22
N ASP A 24 2.40 -3.44 20.46
CA ASP A 24 3.41 -4.43 20.06
C ASP A 24 3.53 -4.47 18.53
N PHE A 25 4.69 -4.90 18.02
CA PHE A 25 5.02 -4.90 16.60
C PHE A 25 3.93 -5.60 15.75
N LEU A 26 3.41 -6.73 16.25
CA LEU A 26 2.35 -7.46 15.56
C LEU A 26 1.03 -6.67 15.51
N GLU A 27 0.68 -5.96 16.58
CA GLU A 27 -0.55 -5.17 16.66
C GLU A 27 -0.51 -4.00 15.69
N VAL A 28 0.63 -3.29 15.63
CA VAL A 28 0.85 -2.17 14.71
C VAL A 28 0.71 -2.64 13.25
N ILE A 29 1.33 -3.77 12.90
CA ILE A 29 1.26 -4.31 11.53
C ILE A 29 -0.15 -4.77 11.17
N VAL A 30 -0.82 -5.49 12.08
CA VAL A 30 -2.15 -6.05 11.80
C VAL A 30 -3.19 -4.95 11.70
N ILE A 31 -3.20 -3.99 12.63
CA ILE A 31 -4.16 -2.88 12.63
C ILE A 31 -3.88 -1.93 11.47
N GLY A 32 -2.61 -1.53 11.28
CA GLY A 32 -2.20 -0.65 10.18
C GLY A 32 -2.48 -1.29 8.82
N GLY A 33 -2.14 -2.57 8.66
CA GLY A 33 -2.41 -3.34 7.45
C GLY A 33 -3.90 -3.51 7.17
N ALA A 34 -4.72 -3.77 8.19
CA ALA A 34 -6.17 -3.89 8.03
C ALA A 34 -6.82 -2.55 7.64
N LEU A 35 -6.42 -1.44 8.27
CA LEU A 35 -6.90 -0.10 7.94
C LEU A 35 -6.50 0.30 6.52
N LEU A 36 -5.24 0.13 6.15
CA LEU A 36 -4.73 0.42 4.81
C LEU A 36 -5.41 -0.45 3.75
N GLY A 37 -5.50 -1.76 3.99
CA GLY A 37 -6.15 -2.70 3.08
C GLY A 37 -7.63 -2.39 2.89
N THR A 38 -8.32 -1.95 3.94
CA THR A 38 -9.73 -1.52 3.85
C THR A 38 -9.86 -0.25 2.99
N GLY A 39 -9.02 0.75 3.23
CA GLY A 39 -8.99 2.00 2.45
C GLY A 39 -8.72 1.75 0.97
N VAL A 40 -7.65 1.01 0.65
CA VAL A 40 -7.28 0.63 -0.72
C VAL A 40 -8.37 -0.22 -1.37
N GLY A 41 -8.99 -1.15 -0.62
CA GLY A 41 -10.10 -1.95 -1.10
C GLY A 41 -11.30 -1.12 -1.57
N PHE A 42 -11.65 -0.04 -0.85
CA PHE A 42 -12.70 0.89 -1.28
C PHE A 42 -12.34 1.66 -2.56
N ILE A 43 -11.06 2.04 -2.70
CA ILE A 43 -10.55 2.75 -3.89
C ILE A 43 -10.64 1.82 -5.12
N ILE A 44 -10.12 0.59 -4.99
CA ILE A 44 -10.15 -0.41 -6.07
C ILE A 44 -11.60 -0.75 -6.46
N LYS A 45 -12.51 -0.89 -5.48
CA LYS A 45 -13.94 -1.13 -5.74
C LYS A 45 -14.58 -0.02 -6.56
N SER A 46 -14.10 1.22 -6.38
CA SER A 46 -14.55 2.39 -7.13
C SER A 46 -13.84 2.54 -8.49
N GLY A 47 -12.95 1.61 -8.85
CA GLY A 47 -12.13 1.66 -10.06
C GLY A 47 -11.02 2.72 -10.03
N GLY A 48 -10.70 3.23 -8.84
CA GLY A 48 -9.61 4.18 -8.64
C GLY A 48 -8.28 3.48 -8.34
N CYS A 49 -7.25 4.31 -8.18
CA CYS A 49 -5.91 3.89 -7.78
C CYS A 49 -5.27 4.97 -6.90
N THR A 50 -4.53 4.53 -5.90
CA THR A 50 -3.65 5.30 -5.04
C THR A 50 -2.26 5.42 -5.67
N ASP A 51 -1.76 4.30 -6.20
CA ASP A 51 -0.48 4.21 -6.90
C ASP A 51 -0.64 3.72 -8.35
N GLY A 52 0.46 3.72 -9.12
CA GLY A 52 0.44 3.20 -10.49
C GLY A 52 0.39 1.67 -10.58
N THR A 53 0.76 0.95 -9.52
CA THR A 53 0.86 -0.52 -9.53
C THR A 53 -0.52 -1.18 -9.42
N GLU A 54 -1.45 -0.52 -8.73
CA GLU A 54 -2.84 -0.92 -8.59
C GLU A 54 -3.58 -0.90 -9.95
N ILE A 55 -3.32 0.09 -10.81
CA ILE A 55 -3.90 0.12 -12.17
C ILE A 55 -3.43 -1.11 -12.96
N LEU A 56 -2.13 -1.41 -12.91
CA LEU A 56 -1.57 -2.57 -13.58
C LEU A 56 -2.19 -3.87 -13.05
N ALA A 57 -2.38 -3.98 -11.73
CA ALA A 57 -3.02 -5.11 -11.10
C ALA A 57 -4.49 -5.27 -11.53
N ILE A 58 -5.25 -4.18 -11.68
CA ILE A 58 -6.62 -4.21 -12.20
C ILE A 58 -6.66 -4.69 -13.66
N ILE A 59 -5.73 -4.24 -14.51
CA ILE A 59 -5.64 -4.67 -15.92
C ILE A 59 -5.29 -6.17 -16.00
N ILE A 60 -4.33 -6.64 -15.19
CA ILE A 60 -3.92 -8.05 -15.15
C ILE A 60 -5.04 -8.93 -14.60
N ASN A 61 -5.75 -8.47 -13.56
CA ASN A 61 -6.92 -9.18 -13.00
C ASN A 61 -7.98 -9.42 -14.10
N ARG A 62 -8.29 -8.42 -14.91
CA ARG A 62 -9.26 -8.56 -16.03
C ARG A 62 -8.83 -9.57 -17.08
N LYS A 63 -7.52 -9.78 -17.27
CA LYS A 63 -6.97 -10.64 -18.33
C LYS A 63 -6.68 -12.07 -17.87
N PHE A 64 -6.24 -12.26 -16.62
CA PHE A 64 -5.75 -13.54 -16.09
C PHE A 64 -6.56 -14.08 -14.90
N GLY A 65 -7.53 -13.32 -14.37
CA GLY A 65 -8.40 -13.78 -13.28
C GLY A 65 -7.76 -13.80 -11.88
N PHE A 66 -6.49 -13.44 -11.73
CA PHE A 66 -5.83 -13.30 -10.42
C PHE A 66 -6.41 -12.14 -9.61
N THR A 67 -6.51 -12.26 -8.28
CA THR A 67 -7.01 -11.16 -7.45
C THR A 67 -6.06 -9.97 -7.48
N VAL A 68 -6.61 -8.75 -7.44
CA VAL A 68 -5.84 -7.50 -7.48
C VAL A 68 -4.82 -7.46 -6.34
N GLY A 69 -5.21 -7.87 -5.13
CA GLY A 69 -4.32 -7.92 -3.96
C GLY A 69 -3.15 -8.90 -4.12
N GLN A 70 -3.36 -10.09 -4.71
CA GLN A 70 -2.26 -11.03 -4.97
C GLN A 70 -1.23 -10.46 -5.94
N ILE A 71 -1.69 -9.74 -6.97
CA ILE A 71 -0.80 -9.13 -7.97
C ILE A 71 0.01 -8.01 -7.31
N ILE A 72 -0.64 -7.14 -6.53
CA ILE A 72 0.03 -6.05 -5.79
C ILE A 72 1.06 -6.62 -4.81
N LEU A 73 0.70 -7.66 -4.05
CA LEU A 73 1.61 -8.30 -3.10
C LEU A 73 2.81 -8.93 -3.81
N THR A 74 2.59 -9.59 -4.94
CA THR A 74 3.68 -10.17 -5.75
C THR A 74 4.64 -9.11 -6.26
N ILE A 75 4.12 -7.99 -6.78
CA ILE A 75 4.92 -6.87 -7.26
C ILE A 75 5.73 -6.25 -6.11
N ASN A 76 5.10 -5.98 -4.97
CA ASN A 76 5.78 -5.40 -3.82
C ASN A 76 6.86 -6.32 -3.24
N VAL A 77 6.56 -7.61 -3.07
CA VAL A 77 7.56 -8.60 -2.63
C VAL A 77 8.73 -8.66 -3.60
N PHE A 78 8.48 -8.60 -4.91
CA PHE A 78 9.54 -8.57 -5.92
C PHE A 78 10.40 -7.32 -5.79
N ILE A 79 9.80 -6.14 -5.62
CA ILE A 79 10.52 -4.87 -5.44
C ILE A 79 11.41 -4.93 -4.19
N PHE A 80 10.86 -5.37 -3.04
CA PHE A 80 11.62 -5.48 -1.80
C PHE A 80 12.73 -6.53 -1.88
N ALA A 81 12.50 -7.67 -2.55
CA ALA A 81 13.51 -8.70 -2.74
C ALA A 81 14.68 -8.19 -3.60
N VAL A 82 14.41 -7.49 -4.69
CA VAL A 82 15.44 -6.89 -5.55
C VAL A 82 16.19 -5.79 -4.80
N TYR A 83 15.48 -4.96 -4.02
CA TYR A 83 16.08 -3.93 -3.18
C TYR A 83 17.05 -4.53 -2.14
N GLY A 84 16.59 -5.52 -1.36
CA GLY A 84 17.43 -6.21 -0.39
C GLY A 84 18.64 -6.90 -1.03
N TRP A 85 18.48 -7.45 -2.24
CA TRP A 85 19.58 -8.08 -2.98
C TRP A 85 20.65 -7.08 -3.44
N ILE A 86 20.24 -5.92 -3.97
CA ILE A 86 21.17 -4.90 -4.48
C ILE A 86 21.96 -4.26 -3.33
N PHE A 87 21.28 -3.90 -2.24
CA PHE A 87 21.91 -3.20 -1.12
C PHE A 87 22.60 -4.14 -0.13
N LYS A 88 22.44 -5.46 -0.26
CA LYS A 88 23.01 -6.52 0.61
C LYS A 88 22.76 -6.30 2.10
N ASP A 89 21.81 -5.43 2.44
CA ASP A 89 21.43 -5.09 3.79
C ASP A 89 19.91 -5.18 3.87
N TRP A 90 19.46 -6.26 4.52
CA TRP A 90 18.04 -6.54 4.69
C TRP A 90 17.37 -5.59 5.67
N HIS A 91 18.16 -4.91 6.51
CA HIS A 91 17.64 -3.99 7.51
C HIS A 91 17.11 -2.70 6.89
N ILE A 92 17.67 -2.28 5.74
CA ILE A 92 17.22 -1.09 5.02
C ILE A 92 15.86 -1.33 4.34
N ALA A 93 15.56 -2.58 3.98
CA ALA A 93 14.30 -2.93 3.33
C ALA A 93 13.10 -2.99 4.29
N VAL A 94 13.34 -3.10 5.60
CA VAL A 94 12.33 -3.35 6.64
C VAL A 94 12.23 -2.20 7.65
N LYS A 95 13.00 -1.12 7.46
CA LYS A 95 12.98 0.08 8.30
C LYS A 95 11.98 1.10 7.78
#